data_AF-A0A432XMH3-F1
#
_entry.id   AF-A0A432XMH3-F1
#
_cell.length_a   1.000
_cell.length_b   1.000
_cell.length_c   1.000
_cell.angle_alpha   90.00
_cell.angle_beta   90.00
_cell.angle_gamma   90.00
#
_symmetry.space_group_name_H-M   'P 1'
#
loop_
_entity.id
_entity.type
_entity.pdbx_description
1 polymer ?
#
loop_
_entity_poly.entity_id
_entity_poly.type
_entity_poly.pdbx_seq_one_letter_code
_entity_poly.pdbx_strand_id
1 'polypeptide(L)' 'MDSLYVLIPIAILFVIIAVGVFLWAVRSDQFEDLERQGMNVLLDDKPTEHKTNAKPPTSNDD' A
#
# COMPACT_ATOMS: atom_id res chain seq x y z
N MET A 1 38.88 -16.61 -12.01
CA MET A 1 37.60 -16.79 -12.76
C MET A 1 36.54 -17.47 -11.89
N ASP A 2 36.79 -17.62 -10.59
CA ASP A 2 35.98 -18.45 -9.69
C ASP A 2 34.77 -17.72 -9.11
N SER A 3 34.84 -16.39 -9.01
CA SER A 3 33.75 -15.56 -8.48
C SER A 3 32.49 -15.62 -9.35
N LEU A 4 32.63 -15.83 -10.67
CA LEU A 4 31.51 -15.91 -11.59
C LEU A 4 30.61 -17.12 -11.29
N TYR A 5 31.20 -18.24 -10.86
CA TYR A 5 30.45 -19.44 -10.46
C TYR A 5 29.62 -19.25 -9.20
N VAL A 6 29.99 -18.30 -8.34
CA VAL A 6 29.22 -17.92 -7.15
C VAL A 6 28.20 -16.82 -7.50
N LEU A 7 28.58 -15.89 -8.38
CA LEU A 7 27.76 -14.74 -8.72
C LEU A 7 26.54 -15.10 -9.58
N ILE A 8 26.69 -16.03 -10.52
CA ILE A 8 25.58 -16.51 -11.38
C ILE A 8 24.42 -17.10 -10.56
N PRO A 9 24.61 -18.08 -9.65
CA PRO A 9 23.50 -18.64 -8.89
C PRO A 9 22.87 -17.63 -7.93
N ILE A 10 23.66 -16.72 -7.35
CA ILE A 10 23.15 -15.62 -6.52
C ILE A 10 22.26 -14.70 -7.35
N ALA A 11 22.68 -14.32 -8.55
CA ALA A 11 21.88 -13.50 -9.45
C ALA A 11 20.56 -14.20 -9.85
N ILE A 12 20.62 -15.50 -10.16
CA ILE A 12 19.42 -16.29 -10.47
C ILE A 12 18.46 -16.30 -9.27
N LEU A 13 18.97 -16.46 -8.04
CA LEU A 13 18.16 -16.42 -6.83
C LEU A 13 17.44 -15.07 -6.68
N PHE A 14 18.14 -13.96 -6.90
CA PHE A 14 17.53 -12.63 -6.87
C PHE A 14 16.44 -12.46 -7.93
N VAL A 15 16.66 -12.98 -9.15
CA VAL A 15 15.65 -12.94 -10.21
C VAL A 15 14.41 -13.75 -9.83
N ILE A 16 14.58 -14.95 -9.27
CA ILE A 16 13.46 -15.78 -8.81
C ILE A 16 12.66 -15.06 -7.72
N ILE A 17 13.34 -14.45 -6.74
CA ILE A 17 12.69 -13.67 -5.67
C ILE A 17 11.94 -12.48 -6.27
N ALA A 18 12.58 -11.73 -7.17
CA ALA A 18 11.97 -10.56 -7.81
C ALA A 18 10.71 -10.94 -8.61
N VAL A 19 10.77 -12.01 -9.40
CA VAL A 19 9.60 -12.53 -10.13
C VAL A 19 8.52 -13.03 -9.17
N GLY A 20 8.88 -13.73 -8.09
CA GLY A 20 7.94 -14.19 -7.09
C GLY A 20 7.20 -13.04 -6.40
N VAL A 21 7.93 -12.01 -5.97
CA VAL A 21 7.35 -10.80 -5.38
C VAL A 21 6.50 -10.05 -6.40
N PHE A 22 6.94 -9.94 -7.65
CA PHE A 22 6.19 -9.28 -8.70
C PHE A 22 4.85 -9.99 -8.98
N LEU A 23 4.86 -11.31 -9.16
CA LEU A 23 3.64 -12.09 -9.37
C LEU A 23 2.72 -12.05 -8.15
N TRP A 24 3.27 -12.07 -6.94
CA TRP A 24 2.51 -11.88 -5.71
C TRP A 24 1.86 -10.50 -5.66
N ALA A 25 2.58 -9.43 -6.00
CA ALA A 25 2.08 -8.06 -6.03
C ALA A 25 1.05 -7.81 -7.14
N VAL A 26 1.12 -8.53 -8.26
CA VAL A 26 0.08 -8.48 -9.32
C VAL A 26 -1.18 -9.23 -8.90
N ARG A 27 -1.05 -10.33 -8.16
CA ARG A 27 -2.17 -11.11 -7.64
C ARG A 27 -2.83 -10.42 -6.44
N SER A 28 -2.02 -9.75 -5.62
CA SER A 28 -2.48 -8.94 -4.49
C SER A 28 -3.01 -7.62 -5.05
N ASP A 29 -4.14 -7.14 -4.55
CA ASP A 29 -4.77 -5.91 -5.01
C ASP A 29 -4.03 -4.64 -4.56
N GLN A 30 -2.69 -4.66 -4.67
CA GLN A 30 -1.81 -3.57 -4.27
C GLN A 30 -2.05 -2.30 -5.09
N PHE A 31 -2.72 -2.41 -6.24
CA PHE A 31 -3.10 -1.27 -7.07
C PHE A 31 -4.30 -0.51 -6.49
N GLU A 32 -5.29 -1.19 -5.90
CA GLU A 32 -6.41 -0.53 -5.21
C GLU A 32 -5.94 0.31 -4.01
N ASP A 33 -4.89 -0.13 -3.31
CA ASP A 33 -4.32 0.63 -2.19
C ASP A 33 -3.62 1.91 -2.66
N LEU A 34 -2.97 1.90 -3.84
CA LEU A 34 -2.43 3.12 -4.45
C LEU A 34 -3.52 4.10 -4.89
N GLU A 35 -4.63 3.61 -5.45
CA GLU A 35 -5.77 4.45 -5.87
C GLU A 35 -6.40 5.16 -4.67
N ARG A 36 -6.60 4.43 -3.57
CA ARG A 36 -7.14 4.97 -2.32
C ARG A 36 -6.21 6.02 -1.68
N GLN A 37 -4.91 5.78 -1.67
CA GLN A 37 -3.93 6.74 -1.12
C GLN A 37 -3.76 7.97 -2.01
N GLY A 38 -3.83 7.82 -3.34
CA GLY A 38 -3.77 8.92 -4.31
C GLY A 38 -4.94 9.91 -4.18
N MET A 39 -6.13 9.41 -3.82
CA MET A 39 -7.28 10.27 -3.53
C MET A 39 -7.10 11.07 -2.24
N ASN A 40 -6.52 10.46 -1.20
CA ASN A 40 -6.29 11.12 0.09
C ASN A 40 -5.27 12.26 -0.02
N VAL A 41 -4.18 12.09 -0.76
CA VAL A 41 -3.16 13.16 -0.91
C VAL A 41 -3.70 14.39 -1.65
N LEU A 42 -4.63 14.21 -2.59
CA LEU A 42 -5.24 15.33 -3.33
C LEU A 42 -6.38 15.99 -2.55
N LEU A 43 -6.99 15.27 -1.60
CA LEU A 43 -8.08 15.77 -0.76
C LEU A 43 -7.58 16.34 0.58
N ASP A 44 -6.39 15.97 1.07
CA ASP A 44 -5.79 16.48 2.33
C ASP A 44 -5.33 17.94 2.21
N ASP A 45 -5.03 18.44 1.01
CA ASP A 45 -4.75 19.86 0.77
C ASP A 45 -6.03 20.73 0.83
N LYS A 46 -7.20 20.10 0.91
CA LYS A 46 -8.42 20.80 1.32
C LYS A 46 -8.54 20.59 2.83
N PRO A 47 -8.61 21.67 3.64
CA PRO A 47 -8.91 21.50 5.05
C PRO A 47 -10.21 20.71 5.13
N THR A 48 -10.12 19.49 5.62
CA THR A 48 -11.26 18.68 5.93
C THR A 48 -12.00 19.45 7.00
N GLU A 49 -13.05 20.19 6.61
CA GLU A 49 -14.10 20.52 7.55
C GLU A 49 -14.55 19.19 8.11
N HIS A 50 -14.07 18.93 9.31
CA HIS A 50 -14.35 17.78 10.12
C HIS A 50 -15.87 17.70 10.19
N LYS A 51 -16.49 16.91 9.30
CA LYS A 51 -17.92 16.65 9.36
C LYS A 51 -18.12 15.91 10.65
N THR A 52 -18.55 16.68 11.63
CA THR A 52 -19.20 16.29 12.87
C THR A 52 -20.14 15.13 12.59
N ASN A 53 -19.64 13.92 12.81
CA ASN A 53 -20.45 12.73 12.98
C ASN A 53 -20.10 12.13 14.34
N ALA A 54 -20.10 12.99 15.37
CA ALA A 54 -20.32 12.56 16.74
C ALA A 54 -21.79 12.89 17.06
N LYS A 55 -22.64 11.92 16.71
CA LYS A 55 -23.99 11.65 17.22
C LYS A 55 -24.47 12.60 18.34
N PRO A 56 -25.61 13.32 18.17
CA PRO A 56 -26.20 14.04 19.30
C PRO A 56 -26.69 13.02 20.33
N PRO A 57 -26.33 13.14 21.62
CA PRO A 57 -27.09 12.46 22.65
C PRO A 57 -28.44 13.19 22.72
N THR A 58 -29.45 12.49 22.24
CA THR A 58 -30.86 12.74 22.53
C THR A 58 -31.07 13.09 23.99
N SER A 59 -31.84 14.16 24.18
CA SER A 59 -32.54 14.60 25.40
C SER A 59 -32.89 13.49 26.39
N ASN A 60 -32.65 13.74 27.67
CA ASN A 60 -33.58 13.36 28.73
C ASN A 60 -33.77 14.58 29.63
N ASP A 61 -35.05 14.91 29.82
CA ASP A 61 -35.59 15.94 30.70
C ASP A 61 -35.22 15.67 32.17
N ASP A 62 -34.91 16.74 32.92
CA ASP A 62 -35.18 16.92 34.36
C ASP A 62 -35.14 18.42 34.71
#